data_AF-A0A5K1DXY3-F1
#
_entry.id   AF-A0A5K1DXY3-F1
#
_cell.length_a   1.000
_cell.length_b   1.000
_cell.length_c   1.000
_cell.angle_alpha   90.00
_cell.angle_beta   90.00
_cell.angle_gamma   90.00
#
_symmetry.space_group_name_H-M   'P 1'
#
loop_
_entity.id
_entity.type
_entity.pdbx_description
1 polymer ?
#
loop_
_entity_poly.entity_id
_entity_poly.type
_entity_poly.pdbx_seq_one_letter_code
_entity_poly.pdbx_strand_id
1 'polypeptide(L)' 'VHTVDFVIICTGRYGDIPKWPLFVKGRGPEVFKGKVIHAVDLYSMEPKEVDNLITGKRIVVVGFLKSAIDIAAKCANIN' A
#
# COMPACT_ATOMS: atom_id res chain seq x y z
N VAL A 1 -25.76 -26.40 -7.38
CA VAL A 1 -26.50 -25.16 -7.04
C VAL A 1 -26.85 -25.24 -5.56
N HIS A 2 -26.55 -24.20 -4.79
CA HIS A 2 -26.85 -24.14 -3.36
C HIS A 2 -27.92 -23.06 -3.11
N THR A 3 -28.94 -23.37 -2.33
CA THR A 3 -30.04 -22.45 -1.99
C THR A 3 -29.95 -22.09 -0.52
N VAL A 4 -30.02 -20.79 -0.21
CA VAL A 4 -29.96 -20.24 1.15
C VAL A 4 -30.97 -19.12 1.31
N ASP A 5 -31.48 -18.91 2.52
CA ASP A 5 -32.54 -17.93 2.81
C ASP A 5 -32.01 -16.48 2.84
N PHE A 6 -30.76 -16.28 3.29
CA PHE A 6 -30.08 -14.98 3.23
C PHE A 6 -28.55 -15.17 3.26
N VAL A 7 -27.82 -14.14 2.82
CA VAL A 7 -26.35 -14.11 2.79
C VAL A 7 -25.85 -12.87 3.51
N ILE A 8 -24.89 -13.05 4.43
CA ILE A 8 -24.15 -11.94 5.04
C ILE A 8 -22.77 -11.89 4.38
N ILE A 9 -22.45 -10.76 3.73
CA ILE A 9 -21.21 -10.58 2.99
C ILE A 9 -20.18 -9.86 3.87
N CYS A 10 -19.20 -10.62 4.37
CA CYS A 10 -18.12 -10.13 5.24
C CYS A 10 -16.77 -10.06 4.51
N THR A 11 -16.75 -9.60 3.26
CA THR A 11 -15.53 -9.58 2.41
C THR A 11 -14.53 -8.47 2.77
N GLY A 12 -14.79 -7.74 3.86
CA GLY A 12 -13.96 -6.62 4.31
C GLY A 12 -14.08 -5.37 3.44
N ARG A 13 -13.64 -4.24 4.00
CA ARG A 13 -13.52 -2.94 3.30
C ARG A 13 -12.10 -2.66 2.84
N TYR A 14 -11.13 -3.19 3.58
CA TYR A 14 -9.70 -3.07 3.32
C TYR A 14 -9.21 -4.46 2.94
N GLY A 15 -8.79 -4.61 1.69
CA GLY A 15 -8.33 -5.89 1.13
C GLY A 15 -7.35 -5.64 0.00
N ASP A 16 -7.25 -6.59 -0.91
CA ASP A 16 -6.16 -6.65 -1.89
C ASP A 16 -6.27 -5.62 -3.03
N ILE A 17 -7.36 -4.85 -3.08
CA ILE A 17 -7.58 -3.83 -4.11
C ILE A 17 -7.16 -2.45 -3.55
N PRO A 18 -6.00 -1.91 -3.96
CA PRO A 18 -5.54 -0.61 -3.49
C PRO A 18 -6.41 0.52 -4.06
N LYS A 19 -6.69 1.54 -3.23
CA LYS A 19 -7.37 2.75 -3.68
C LYS A 19 -6.35 3.79 -4.13
N TRP A 20 -6.06 3.81 -5.41
CA TRP A 20 -5.18 4.82 -6.00
C TRP A 20 -5.89 6.17 -6.19
N PRO A 21 -5.19 7.29 -5.95
CA PRO A 21 -5.66 8.59 -6.40
C PRO A 21 -5.73 8.64 -7.93
N LEU A 22 -6.71 9.36 -8.46
CA LEU A 22 -6.80 9.65 -9.88
C LEU A 22 -5.84 10.79 -10.21
N PHE A 23 -4.99 10.57 -11.21
CA PHE A 23 -4.09 11.59 -11.73
C PHE A 23 -4.52 11.99 -13.13
N VAL A 24 -4.36 13.27 -13.46
CA VAL A 24 -4.41 13.72 -14.85
C VAL A 24 -3.29 13.04 -15.62
N LYS A 25 -3.55 12.65 -16.88
CA LYS A 25 -2.57 12.01 -17.75
C LYS A 25 -1.23 12.77 -17.74
N GLY A 26 -0.13 12.06 -17.45
CA GLY A 26 1.21 12.63 -17.42
C GLY A 26 1.54 13.38 -16.13
N ARG A 27 0.75 13.20 -15.06
CA ARG A 27 0.98 13.78 -13.73
C ARG A 27 0.88 12.76 -12.60
N GLY A 28 0.75 11.48 -12.92
CA GLY A 28 0.71 10.42 -11.91
C GLY A 28 2.06 9.75 -11.68
N PRO A 29 2.05 8.58 -11.01
CA PRO A 29 3.24 7.77 -10.78
C PRO A 29 4.03 7.45 -12.05
N GLU A 30 3.38 7.42 -13.21
CA GLU A 30 3.98 7.05 -14.50
C GLU A 30 5.10 7.97 -14.96
N VAL A 31 5.11 9.23 -14.50
CA VAL A 31 6.19 10.19 -14.84
C VAL A 31 7.30 10.24 -13.79
N PHE A 32 7.12 9.57 -12.66
CA PHE A 32 8.13 9.52 -11.60
C PHE A 32 9.19 8.46 -11.94
N LYS A 33 10.47 8.86 -11.90
CA LYS A 33 11.59 7.96 -12.22
C LYS A 33 11.96 6.99 -11.09
N GLY A 34 11.36 7.13 -9.92
CA GLY A 34 11.55 6.22 -8.79
C GLY A 34 10.46 5.16 -8.68
N LYS A 35 10.58 4.27 -7.70
CA LYS A 35 9.57 3.24 -7.43
C LYS A 35 8.39 3.85 -6.66
N VAL A 36 7.17 3.60 -7.14
CA VAL A 36 5.92 3.95 -6.45
C VAL A 36 5.17 2.66 -6.16
N ILE A 37 4.74 2.45 -4.91
CA ILE A 37 3.95 1.29 -4.47
C ILE A 37 2.84 1.74 -3.53
N HIS A 38 1.73 1.01 -3.50
CA HIS A 38 0.69 1.21 -2.49
C HIS A 38 1.06 0.47 -1.20
N ALA A 39 0.48 0.87 -0.07
CA ALA A 39 0.68 0.19 1.21
C ALA A 39 0.32 -1.30 1.16
N VAL A 40 -0.72 -1.66 0.39
CA VAL A 40 -1.14 -3.05 0.15
C VAL A 40 0.02 -3.87 -0.42
N ASP A 41 0.69 -3.38 -1.47
CA ASP A 41 1.82 -4.08 -2.08
C ASP A 41 2.96 -4.28 -1.08
N LEU A 42 3.24 -3.26 -0.26
CA LEU A 42 4.28 -3.34 0.77
C LEU A 42 3.97 -4.37 1.85
N TYR A 43 2.69 -4.50 2.27
CA TYR A 43 2.27 -5.49 3.26
C TYR A 43 2.22 -6.92 2.71
N SER A 44 2.15 -7.08 1.38
CA SER A 44 2.21 -8.39 0.72
C SER A 44 3.62 -8.90 0.47
N MET A 45 4.66 -8.07 0.66
CA MET A 45 6.06 -8.47 0.51
C MET A 45 6.58 -9.22 1.74
N GLU A 46 7.59 -10.08 1.52
CA GLU A 46 8.28 -10.72 2.64
C GLU A 46 9.08 -9.68 3.45
N PRO A 47 9.22 -9.85 4.78
CA PRO A 47 9.87 -8.84 5.63
C PRO A 47 11.27 -8.42 5.13
N LYS A 48 12.08 -9.38 4.66
CA LYS A 48 13.42 -9.10 4.12
C LYS A 48 13.39 -8.26 2.85
N GLU A 49 12.37 -8.42 2.01
CA GLU A 49 12.22 -7.63 0.79
C GLU A 49 11.89 -6.18 1.13
N VAL A 50 11.03 -5.97 2.14
CA VAL A 50 10.69 -4.64 2.64
C VAL A 50 11.92 -3.94 3.22
N ASP A 51 12.72 -4.64 4.03
CA ASP A 51 13.91 -4.07 4.65
C ASP A 51 14.95 -3.67 3.59
N ASN A 52 15.18 -4.52 2.59
CA ASN A 52 16.05 -4.21 1.45
C ASN A 52 15.53 -3.04 0.60
N LEU A 53 14.21 -2.93 0.45
CA LEU A 53 13.58 -1.82 -0.28
C LEU A 53 13.78 -0.48 0.44
N ILE A 54 13.75 -0.49 1.77
CA ILE A 54 13.80 0.71 2.61
C ILE A 54 15.24 1.20 2.83
N THR A 55 16.18 0.28 3.09
CA THR A 55 17.53 0.59 3.56
C THR A 55 18.30 1.50 2.60
N GLY A 56 18.84 2.61 3.13
CA GLY A 56 19.64 3.58 2.39
C GLY A 56 18.86 4.38 1.34
N LYS A 57 17.52 4.43 1.44
CA LYS A 57 16.65 5.15 0.50
C LYS A 57 16.03 6.38 1.15
N ARG A 58 15.81 7.42 0.35
CA ARG A 58 14.95 8.55 0.73
C ARG A 58 13.52 8.21 0.36
N ILE A 59 12.63 8.18 1.36
CA ILE A 59 11.27 7.68 1.22
C ILE A 59 10.29 8.80 1.53
N VAL A 60 9.23 8.89 0.73
CA VAL A 60 8.07 9.76 0.99
C VAL A 60 6.86 8.86 1.20
N VAL A 61 6.16 9.06 2.32
CA VAL A 61 4.89 8.38 2.61
C VAL A 61 3.75 9.36 2.39
N VAL A 62 2.77 8.99 1.57
CA VAL A 62 1.60 9.84 1.25
C VAL A 62 0.37 9.30 1.98
N GLY A 63 -0.20 10.11 2.86
CA GLY A 63 -1.37 9.78 3.69
C GLY A 63 -1.18 10.20 5.15
N PHE A 64 -2.25 10.16 5.95
CA PHE A 64 -2.21 10.59 7.35
C PHE A 64 -2.94 9.65 8.33
N LEU A 65 -3.47 8.52 7.84
CA LEU A 65 -4.13 7.51 8.65
C LEU A 65 -3.15 6.41 9.08
N LYS A 66 -3.65 5.40 9.80
CA LYS A 66 -2.86 4.33 10.43
C LYS A 66 -1.73 3.78 9.55
N SER A 67 -2.02 3.34 8.32
CA SER A 67 -1.00 2.76 7.44
C SER A 67 0.14 3.73 7.13
N ALA A 68 -0.15 5.03 6.94
CA ALA A 68 0.88 6.02 6.67
C ALA A 68 1.80 6.22 7.87
N ILE A 69 1.24 6.28 9.09
CA ILE A 69 2.01 6.46 10.32
C ILE A 69 2.86 5.21 10.61
N ASP A 70 2.28 4.01 10.53
CA ASP A 70 2.98 2.75 10.78
C ASP A 70 4.12 2.53 9.78
N ILE A 71 3.89 2.81 8.48
CA ILE A 71 4.92 2.68 7.44
C ILE A 71 6.01 3.74 7.63
N ALA A 72 5.65 4.99 7.92
CA ALA A 72 6.63 6.05 8.17
C ALA A 72 7.54 5.70 9.34
N ALA A 73 6.97 5.19 10.45
CA ALA A 73 7.73 4.72 11.60
C ALA A 73 8.65 3.55 11.24
N LYS A 74 8.17 2.56 10.48
CA LYS A 74 9.01 1.44 10.00
C LYS A 74 10.18 1.94 9.14
N CYS A 75 9.91 2.84 8.20
CA CYS A 75 10.93 3.43 7.34
C CYS A 75 11.99 4.20 8.13
N ALA A 76 11.59 4.94 9.16
CA ALA A 76 12.48 5.72 10.03
C ALA A 76 13.29 4.87 11.02
N ASN A 77 12.85 3.64 11.30
CA ASN A 77 13.58 2.73 12.18
C ASN A 77 14.63 1.88 11.43
N ILE A 78 14.42 1.66 10.13
CA ILE A 78 15.33 0.91 9.26
C ILE A 78 16.38 1.82 8.60
N ASN A 79 16.00 3.05 8.24
CA ASN A 79 16.94 4.07 7.72
C ASN A 79 17.55 4.87 8.85
#